data_AF-L7MRS1-F1
#
_entry.id   AF-L7MRS1-F1
#
_cell.length_a   1.000
_cell.length_b   1.000
_cell.length_c   1.000
_cell.angle_alpha   90.00
_cell.angle_beta   90.00
_cell.angle_gamma   90.00
#
_symmetry.space_group_name_H-M   'P 1'
#
loop_
_entity.id
_entity.type
_entity.pdbx_description
1 polymer ?
#
loop_
_entity_poly.entity_id
_entity_poly.type
_entity_poly.pdbx_seq_one_letter_code
_entity_poly.pdbx_strand_id
1 'polypeptide(L)'
;ERKRRGSPAVTLLIRKPKEISVDIILALESKSSWPASTKEGLPINNWLGTKVKNSLRRQPFYLVPKHAKEGNGFQEETWRLSFSHIEKDILKNHGQSKTCCETHGVKCCRKDCLKLMKYLLEQLKKKFGNRKELDKFCSYHVKTAFFHVCTQDPHDSQWHSNDLESCFDNCVTYFLHCLKTERLEHYFIPGVNLFSQDQIEKISKEFLSKQIEYERNNGYPVFGEF
;
A
#
# COMPACT_ATOMS: atom_id res chain seq x y z
N GLU A 1 -19.40 16.64 -7.45
CA GLU A 1 -19.35 16.62 -5.98
C GLU A 1 -18.52 17.79 -5.46
N ARG A 2 -18.72 18.22 -4.21
CA ARG A 2 -17.86 19.23 -3.56
C ARG A 2 -16.44 18.68 -3.41
N LYS A 3 -15.42 19.50 -3.67
CA LYS A 3 -14.01 19.15 -3.46
C LYS A 3 -13.80 18.73 -1.99
N ARG A 4 -13.30 17.52 -1.76
CA ARG A 4 -12.97 17.04 -0.40
C ARG A 4 -11.83 17.88 0.15
N ARG A 5 -12.03 18.55 1.29
CA ARG A 5 -11.02 19.40 1.94
C ARG A 5 -9.75 18.56 2.23
N GLY A 6 -8.59 19.04 1.80
CA GLY A 6 -7.31 18.35 1.96
C GLY A 6 -7.02 17.24 0.93
N SER A 7 -7.93 16.92 0.01
CA SER A 7 -7.66 15.99 -1.08
C SER A 7 -6.83 16.65 -2.18
N PRO A 8 -5.73 16.01 -2.66
CA PRO A 8 -4.93 16.52 -3.78
C PRO A 8 -5.60 16.29 -5.15
N ALA A 9 -6.71 15.54 -5.19
CA ALA A 9 -7.35 15.12 -6.43
C ALA A 9 -8.51 16.02 -6.86
N VAL A 10 -8.69 16.15 -8.17
CA VAL A 10 -9.96 16.51 -8.81
C VAL A 10 -10.64 15.20 -9.21
N THR A 11 -11.73 14.87 -8.52
CA THR A 11 -12.47 13.62 -8.73
C THR A 11 -13.55 13.82 -9.80
N LEU A 12 -13.42 13.10 -10.92
CA LEU A 12 -14.43 13.00 -11.96
C LEU A 12 -15.34 11.81 -11.69
N LEU A 13 -16.66 11.99 -11.84
CA LEU A 13 -17.64 10.92 -11.71
C LEU A 13 -18.19 10.57 -13.10
N ILE A 14 -17.74 9.44 -13.65
CA ILE A 14 -18.22 8.92 -14.93
C ILE A 14 -19.42 8.02 -14.64
N ARG A 15 -20.62 8.40 -15.10
CA ARG A 15 -21.89 7.75 -14.68
C ARG A 15 -22.36 6.59 -15.57
N LYS A 16 -21.81 6.41 -16.77
CA LYS A 16 -22.23 5.37 -17.74
C LYS A 16 -21.02 4.60 -18.27
N PRO A 17 -21.10 3.27 -18.47
CA PRO A 17 -22.25 2.38 -18.25
C PRO A 17 -22.47 1.99 -16.77
N LYS A 18 -21.46 2.17 -15.92
CA LYS A 18 -21.53 2.06 -14.46
C LYS A 18 -20.84 3.28 -13.86
N GLU A 19 -21.20 3.62 -12.62
CA GLU A 19 -20.58 4.74 -11.92
C GLU A 19 -19.12 4.40 -11.57
N ILE A 20 -18.18 5.21 -12.08
CA ILE A 20 -16.74 5.09 -11.84
C ILE A 20 -16.21 6.46 -11.41
N SER A 21 -15.47 6.46 -10.30
CA SER A 21 -14.75 7.63 -9.82
C SER A 21 -13.32 7.62 -10.38
N VAL A 22 -12.90 8.73 -10.98
CA VAL A 22 -11.55 8.93 -11.53
C VAL A 22 -10.90 10.13 -10.87
N ASP A 23 -9.86 9.89 -10.09
CA ASP A 23 -9.07 10.93 -9.46
C ASP A 23 -7.96 11.43 -10.39
N ILE A 24 -8.06 12.69 -10.81
CA ILE A 24 -6.98 13.40 -11.50
C ILE A 24 -6.14 14.12 -10.45
N ILE A 25 -4.86 13.74 -10.34
CA ILE A 25 -3.92 14.32 -9.37
C ILE A 25 -2.83 15.07 -10.12
N LEU A 26 -2.71 16.36 -9.87
CA LEU A 26 -1.57 17.15 -10.34
C LEU A 26 -0.29 16.64 -9.65
N ALA A 27 0.77 16.45 -10.43
CA ALA A 27 2.08 16.07 -9.91
C ALA A 27 3.17 16.88 -10.60
N LEU A 28 4.09 17.45 -9.83
CA LEU A 28 5.32 18.03 -10.35
C LEU A 28 6.38 16.94 -10.48
N GLU A 29 7.03 16.85 -11.63
CA GLU A 29 8.15 15.94 -11.85
C GLU A 29 9.47 16.65 -11.53
N SER A 30 10.32 16.02 -10.72
CA SER A 30 11.69 16.46 -10.48
C SER A 30 12.68 15.41 -10.92
N LYS A 31 13.56 15.79 -11.86
CA LYS A 31 14.66 14.95 -12.36
C LYS A 31 15.91 15.03 -11.50
N SER A 32 15.86 15.79 -10.40
CA SER A 32 16.95 15.87 -9.44
C SER A 32 17.08 14.57 -8.63
N SER A 33 18.15 14.47 -7.85
CA SER A 33 18.35 13.33 -6.95
C SER A 33 17.23 13.27 -5.90
N TRP A 34 16.81 12.06 -5.54
CA TRP A 34 15.79 11.85 -4.52
C TRP A 34 16.21 12.48 -3.18
N PRO A 35 15.25 13.01 -2.38
CA PRO A 35 15.56 13.65 -1.10
C PRO A 35 16.28 12.75 -0.11
N ALA A 36 17.07 13.35 0.80
CA ALA A 36 17.85 12.64 1.83
C ALA A 36 17.00 11.74 2.73
N SER A 37 15.73 12.12 3.00
CA SER A 37 14.78 11.32 3.78
C SER A 37 14.49 9.93 3.19
N THR A 38 14.82 9.73 1.91
CA THR A 38 14.62 8.46 1.19
C THR A 38 15.86 7.57 1.16
N LYS A 39 17.00 8.01 1.70
CA LYS A 39 18.32 7.38 1.50
C LYS A 39 18.31 5.90 1.88
N GLU A 40 17.77 5.59 3.06
CA GLU A 40 17.65 4.23 3.59
C GLU A 40 16.36 3.51 3.15
N GLY A 41 15.50 4.18 2.37
CA GLY A 41 14.29 3.60 1.81
C GLY A 41 14.54 2.69 0.61
N LEU A 42 13.47 2.08 0.11
CA LEU A 42 13.48 1.11 -0.99
C LEU A 42 14.45 -0.06 -0.72
N PRO A 43 14.19 -0.89 0.32
CA PRO A 43 15.10 -1.95 0.77
C PRO A 43 15.09 -3.22 -0.12
N ILE A 44 15.09 -3.07 -1.45
CA ILE A 44 14.95 -4.19 -2.40
C ILE A 44 16.24 -4.94 -2.70
N ASN A 45 17.34 -4.69 -1.97
CA ASN A 45 18.67 -5.20 -2.30
C ASN A 45 18.72 -6.74 -2.39
N ASN A 46 18.06 -7.44 -1.47
CA ASN A 46 18.02 -8.91 -1.43
C ASN A 46 16.86 -9.50 -2.25
N TRP A 47 15.91 -8.65 -2.68
CA TRP A 47 14.74 -9.06 -3.45
C TRP A 47 14.93 -8.84 -4.95
N LEU A 48 15.07 -7.59 -5.39
CA LEU A 48 15.22 -7.22 -6.81
C LEU A 48 16.68 -6.87 -7.18
N GLY A 49 17.57 -6.75 -6.20
CA GLY A 49 18.99 -6.50 -6.42
C GLY A 49 19.38 -5.02 -6.39
N THR A 50 20.63 -4.77 -5.99
CA THR A 50 21.23 -3.42 -5.90
C THR A 50 21.24 -2.68 -7.24
N LYS A 51 21.44 -3.39 -8.36
CA LYS A 51 21.43 -2.79 -9.70
C LYS A 51 20.06 -2.20 -10.05
N VAL A 52 18.98 -2.91 -9.73
CA VAL A 52 17.60 -2.44 -9.94
C VAL A 52 17.32 -1.25 -9.02
N LYS A 53 17.69 -1.33 -7.73
CA LYS A 53 17.56 -0.20 -6.79
C LYS A 53 18.22 1.07 -7.32
N ASN A 54 19.46 0.97 -7.79
CA ASN A 54 20.19 2.13 -8.32
C ASN A 54 19.53 2.68 -9.58
N SER A 55 19.01 1.83 -10.46
CA SER A 55 18.28 2.27 -11.66
C SER A 55 16.98 2.98 -11.30
N LEU A 56 16.19 2.46 -10.36
CA LEU A 56 14.94 3.08 -9.91
C LEU A 56 15.19 4.44 -9.24
N ARG A 57 16.22 4.56 -8.40
CA ARG A 57 16.57 5.82 -7.72
C ARG A 57 17.10 6.92 -8.64
N ARG A 58 17.49 6.58 -9.87
CA ARG A 58 17.88 7.56 -10.91
C ARG A 58 16.69 8.08 -11.70
N GLN A 59 15.53 7.44 -11.59
CA GLN A 59 14.30 7.97 -12.18
C GLN A 59 13.84 9.22 -11.42
N PRO A 60 13.03 10.10 -12.03
CA PRO A 60 12.46 11.26 -11.37
C PRO A 60 11.68 10.90 -10.10
N PHE A 61 11.47 11.85 -9.20
CA PHE A 61 10.44 11.75 -8.17
C PHE A 61 9.34 12.77 -8.41
N TYR A 62 8.16 12.51 -7.86
CA TYR A 62 7.00 13.36 -8.05
C TYR A 62 6.57 14.03 -6.74
N LEU A 63 5.99 15.22 -6.85
CA LEU A 63 5.39 15.97 -5.75
C LEU A 63 3.90 16.17 -6.03
N VAL A 64 3.04 15.80 -5.09
CA VAL A 64 1.58 16.00 -5.18
C VAL A 64 1.12 17.04 -4.14
N PRO A 65 0.12 17.88 -4.46
CA PRO A 65 -0.31 18.99 -3.60
C PRO A 65 -1.22 18.48 -2.47
N LYS A 66 -0.63 17.76 -1.51
CA LYS A 66 -1.33 17.23 -0.33
C LYS A 66 -0.90 18.02 0.90
N HIS A 67 -1.86 18.69 1.51
CA HIS A 67 -1.65 19.44 2.75
C HIS A 67 -1.20 18.54 3.90
N ALA A 68 -0.09 18.90 4.53
CA ALA A 68 0.33 18.32 5.80
C ALA A 68 -0.70 18.70 6.88
N LYS A 69 -0.96 17.77 7.79
CA LYS A 69 -1.74 18.05 8.99
C LYS A 69 -0.79 18.48 10.09
N GLU A 70 -1.07 19.61 10.70
CA GLU A 70 -0.34 20.11 11.85
C GLU A 70 -1.35 20.54 12.91
N GLY A 71 -1.41 19.80 14.04
CA GLY A 71 -2.47 19.95 15.04
C GLY A 71 -3.88 19.83 14.45
N ASN A 72 -4.72 20.84 14.69
CA ASN A 72 -6.10 20.90 14.19
C ASN A 72 -6.22 21.54 12.79
N GLY A 73 -5.10 21.94 12.17
CA GLY A 73 -5.05 22.68 10.92
C GLY A 73 -4.43 21.92 9.75
N PHE A 74 -4.47 22.56 8.58
CA PHE A 74 -3.70 22.17 7.41
C PHE A 74 -2.66 23.25 7.16
N GLN A 75 -1.41 22.84 6.96
CA GLN A 75 -0.42 23.75 6.42
C GLN A 75 -0.69 23.89 4.91
N GLU A 76 -1.02 25.09 4.48
CA GLU A 76 -1.14 25.41 3.07
C GLU A 76 0.24 25.34 2.40
N GLU A 77 0.29 25.19 1.08
CA GLU A 77 1.55 25.17 0.28
C GLU A 77 2.51 23.98 0.50
N THR A 78 2.12 22.96 1.26
CA THR A 78 2.96 21.75 1.38
C THR A 78 2.76 20.76 0.22
N TRP A 79 3.85 20.10 -0.15
CA TRP A 79 3.86 19.04 -1.15
C TRP A 79 4.26 17.71 -0.52
N ARG A 80 3.68 16.61 -1.00
CA ARG A 80 4.04 15.26 -0.58
C ARG A 80 4.76 14.52 -1.70
N LEU A 81 5.85 13.83 -1.35
CA LEU A 81 6.53 12.91 -2.26
C LEU A 81 5.59 11.80 -2.75
N SER A 82 5.77 11.42 -4.01
CA SER A 82 4.99 10.38 -4.68
C SER A 82 5.92 9.49 -5.50
N PHE A 83 5.89 8.20 -5.20
CA PHE A 83 6.67 7.16 -5.88
C PHE A 83 5.77 6.18 -6.64
N SER A 84 4.54 6.58 -6.99
CA SER A 84 3.54 5.71 -7.64
C SER A 84 4.06 5.01 -8.91
N HIS A 85 4.93 5.69 -9.67
CA HIS A 85 5.56 5.10 -10.86
C HIS A 85 6.58 4.00 -10.49
N ILE A 86 7.39 4.20 -9.45
CA ILE A 86 8.30 3.16 -8.94
C ILE A 86 7.52 1.99 -8.34
N GLU A 87 6.45 2.25 -7.59
CA GLU A 87 5.57 1.20 -7.07
C GLU A 87 4.97 0.36 -8.20
N LYS A 88 4.60 0.98 -9.32
CA LYS A 88 4.13 0.29 -10.52
C LYS A 88 5.24 -0.59 -11.12
N ASP A 89 6.46 -0.08 -11.21
CA ASP A 89 7.60 -0.83 -11.75
C ASP A 89 7.95 -2.05 -10.88
N ILE A 90 7.92 -1.90 -9.54
CA ILE A 90 8.11 -3.00 -8.59
C ILE A 90 6.99 -4.03 -8.74
N LEU A 91 5.72 -3.61 -8.80
CA LEU A 91 4.61 -4.54 -8.99
C LEU A 91 4.68 -5.24 -10.36
N LYS A 92 5.16 -4.58 -11.41
CA LYS A 92 5.35 -5.20 -12.72
C LYS A 92 6.46 -6.26 -12.63
N ASN A 93 7.59 -5.92 -12.02
CA ASN A 93 8.81 -6.73 -11.93
C ASN A 93 9.05 -7.18 -10.47
N HIS A 94 8.16 -8.03 -9.96
CA HIS A 94 8.06 -8.38 -8.54
C HIS A 94 8.78 -9.68 -8.16
N GLY A 95 9.32 -10.41 -9.14
CA GLY A 95 10.07 -11.62 -8.87
C GLY A 95 11.53 -11.35 -8.59
N GLN A 96 12.16 -12.22 -7.81
CA GLN A 96 13.61 -12.28 -7.74
C GLN A 96 14.19 -12.77 -9.08
N SER A 97 13.56 -13.79 -9.68
CA SER A 97 13.85 -14.16 -11.07
C SER A 97 13.26 -13.11 -12.01
N LYS A 98 14.02 -12.80 -13.06
CA LYS A 98 13.55 -11.93 -14.15
C LYS A 98 12.36 -12.52 -14.89
N THR A 99 12.21 -13.84 -14.87
CA THR A 99 11.13 -14.54 -15.58
C THR A 99 9.89 -14.77 -14.73
N CYS A 100 9.85 -14.34 -13.47
CA CYS A 100 8.68 -14.57 -12.61
C CYS A 100 7.39 -14.03 -13.25
N CYS A 101 6.40 -14.91 -13.38
CA CYS A 101 5.13 -14.64 -14.05
C CYS A 101 5.17 -14.29 -15.54
N GLU A 102 6.31 -14.38 -16.24
CA GLU A 102 6.40 -14.26 -17.69
C GLU A 102 5.78 -15.49 -18.41
N THR A 103 5.69 -15.46 -19.75
CA THR A 103 5.05 -16.52 -20.55
C THR A 103 5.68 -17.90 -20.33
N HIS A 104 7.00 -17.96 -20.20
CA HIS A 104 7.76 -19.20 -19.97
C HIS A 104 8.31 -19.29 -18.54
N GLY A 105 7.80 -18.46 -17.62
CA GLY A 105 8.26 -18.39 -16.25
C GLY A 105 7.34 -19.10 -15.27
N VAL A 106 7.86 -19.38 -14.07
CA VAL A 106 7.08 -19.89 -12.96
C VAL A 106 6.13 -18.79 -12.46
N LYS A 107 4.86 -19.13 -12.29
CA LYS A 107 3.85 -18.22 -11.72
C LYS A 107 4.04 -18.12 -10.21
N CYS A 108 3.76 -16.95 -9.65
CA CYS A 108 3.75 -16.72 -8.20
C CYS A 108 2.42 -16.11 -7.78
N CYS A 109 2.11 -16.14 -6.48
CA CYS A 109 0.87 -15.62 -5.90
C CYS A 109 1.00 -14.19 -5.33
N ARG A 110 2.17 -13.52 -5.46
CA ARG A 110 2.42 -12.18 -4.89
C ARG A 110 1.31 -11.16 -5.19
N LYS A 111 0.94 -11.02 -6.47
CA LYS A 111 -0.10 -10.08 -6.88
C LYS A 111 -1.49 -10.49 -6.38
N ASP A 112 -1.76 -11.78 -6.28
CA ASP A 112 -3.06 -12.28 -5.83
C ASP A 112 -3.22 -12.10 -4.32
N CYS A 113 -2.15 -12.32 -3.53
CA CYS A 113 -2.11 -11.95 -2.11
C CYS A 113 -2.40 -10.45 -1.91
N LEU A 114 -1.75 -9.57 -2.70
CA LEU A 114 -2.03 -8.14 -2.63
C LEU A 114 -3.48 -7.79 -3.01
N LYS A 115 -4.05 -8.45 -4.03
CA LYS A 115 -5.46 -8.23 -4.41
C LYS A 115 -6.41 -8.67 -3.29
N LEU A 116 -6.22 -9.86 -2.73
CA LEU A 116 -7.03 -10.38 -1.62
C LEU A 116 -6.94 -9.48 -0.40
N MET A 117 -5.74 -9.02 -0.02
CA MET A 117 -5.57 -8.10 1.11
C MET A 117 -6.30 -6.76 0.88
N LYS A 118 -6.23 -6.21 -0.34
CA LYS A 118 -6.95 -4.97 -0.68
C LYS A 118 -8.46 -5.18 -0.67
N TYR A 119 -8.91 -6.32 -1.19
CA TYR A 119 -10.32 -6.69 -1.21
C TYR A 119 -10.86 -6.91 0.21
N LEU A 120 -10.12 -7.59 1.09
CA LEU A 120 -10.45 -7.75 2.50
C LEU A 120 -10.66 -6.39 3.17
N LEU A 121 -9.70 -5.48 3.04
CA LEU A 121 -9.84 -4.13 3.61
C LEU A 121 -11.03 -3.37 3.02
N GLU A 122 -11.26 -3.48 1.71
CA GLU A 122 -12.41 -2.85 1.05
C GLU A 122 -13.73 -3.39 1.59
N GLN A 123 -13.87 -4.71 1.73
CA GLN A 123 -15.08 -5.34 2.22
C GLN A 123 -15.34 -5.03 3.69
N LEU A 124 -14.30 -5.03 4.54
CA LEU A 124 -14.43 -4.57 5.92
C LEU A 124 -14.87 -3.10 5.99
N LYS A 125 -14.33 -2.22 5.13
CA LYS A 125 -14.77 -0.83 5.03
C LYS A 125 -16.22 -0.68 4.56
N LYS A 126 -16.71 -1.58 3.70
CA LYS A 126 -18.12 -1.59 3.28
C LYS A 126 -19.03 -2.07 4.42
N LYS A 127 -18.70 -3.22 5.01
CA LYS A 127 -19.44 -3.86 6.12
C LYS A 127 -19.59 -2.92 7.31
N PHE A 128 -18.52 -2.20 7.65
CA PHE A 128 -18.49 -1.24 8.74
C PHE A 128 -18.49 0.22 8.23
N GLY A 129 -19.11 0.51 7.08
CA GLY A 129 -19.08 1.84 6.47
C GLY A 129 -19.73 2.96 7.30
N ASN A 130 -20.51 2.63 8.33
CA ASN A 130 -21.05 3.55 9.32
C ASN A 130 -20.08 3.86 10.48
N ARG A 131 -18.96 3.13 10.58
CA ARG A 131 -17.93 3.26 11.62
C ARG A 131 -16.77 4.11 11.10
N LYS A 132 -16.48 5.22 11.78
CA LYS A 132 -15.39 6.13 11.40
C LYS A 132 -14.01 5.53 11.64
N GLU A 133 -13.92 4.47 12.45
CA GLU A 133 -12.68 3.78 12.80
C GLU A 133 -11.95 3.23 11.56
N LEU A 134 -12.67 2.90 10.49
CA LEU A 134 -12.04 2.39 9.27
C LEU A 134 -11.69 3.47 8.24
N ASP A 135 -12.08 4.73 8.45
CA ASP A 135 -11.95 5.79 7.44
C ASP A 135 -10.50 6.12 7.09
N LYS A 136 -9.59 6.04 8.08
CA LYS A 136 -8.17 6.37 7.88
C LYS A 136 -7.40 5.29 7.15
N PHE A 137 -7.86 4.04 7.19
CA PHE A 137 -7.23 2.96 6.45
C PHE A 137 -7.56 3.07 4.96
N CYS A 138 -6.58 2.73 4.14
CA CYS A 138 -6.67 2.82 2.69
C CYS A 138 -5.74 1.78 2.08
N SER A 139 -5.90 1.55 0.77
CA SER A 139 -5.14 0.56 0.03
C SER A 139 -3.63 0.80 0.01
N TYR A 140 -3.17 2.01 0.35
CA TYR A 140 -1.75 2.33 0.47
C TYR A 140 -1.08 1.63 1.67
N HIS A 141 -1.79 1.50 2.80
CA HIS A 141 -1.28 0.77 3.97
C HIS A 141 -1.07 -0.70 3.64
N VAL A 142 -2.05 -1.32 2.98
CA VAL A 142 -1.96 -2.71 2.51
C VAL A 142 -0.80 -2.89 1.54
N LYS A 143 -0.66 -2.00 0.54
CA LYS A 143 0.44 -2.07 -0.43
C LYS A 143 1.81 -1.92 0.25
N THR A 144 1.94 -0.99 1.20
CA THR A 144 3.20 -0.76 1.93
C THR A 144 3.58 -1.97 2.76
N ALA A 145 2.62 -2.55 3.51
CA ALA A 145 2.85 -3.78 4.27
C ALA A 145 3.27 -4.92 3.35
N PHE A 146 2.57 -5.12 2.24
CA PHE A 146 2.90 -6.12 1.24
C PHE A 146 4.33 -5.97 0.68
N PHE A 147 4.82 -4.75 0.42
CA PHE A 147 6.19 -4.55 -0.03
C PHE A 147 7.23 -4.94 1.03
N HIS A 148 6.94 -4.71 2.31
CA HIS A 148 7.81 -5.18 3.39
C HIS A 148 7.81 -6.71 3.47
N VAL A 149 6.66 -7.39 3.34
CA VAL A 149 6.61 -8.86 3.27
C VAL A 149 7.41 -9.39 2.08
N CYS A 150 7.27 -8.81 0.89
CA CYS A 150 8.09 -9.20 -0.27
C CYS A 150 9.59 -8.99 -0.06
N THR A 151 9.97 -8.04 0.80
CA THR A 151 11.38 -7.80 1.14
C THR A 151 11.89 -8.85 2.13
N GLN A 152 11.04 -9.29 3.07
CA GLN A 152 11.34 -10.36 4.02
C GLN A 152 11.40 -11.73 3.34
N ASP A 153 10.52 -11.95 2.36
CA ASP A 153 10.41 -13.19 1.58
C ASP A 153 10.78 -12.94 0.11
N PRO A 154 12.08 -12.74 -0.20
CA PRO A 154 12.51 -12.33 -1.53
C PRO A 154 12.40 -13.45 -2.58
N HIS A 155 12.47 -14.73 -2.19
CA HIS A 155 12.59 -15.83 -3.14
C HIS A 155 11.26 -16.19 -3.79
N ASP A 156 11.25 -16.44 -5.09
CA ASP A 156 10.03 -16.77 -5.83
C ASP A 156 9.37 -18.07 -5.35
N SER A 157 10.16 -19.02 -4.83
CA SER A 157 9.67 -20.27 -4.23
C SER A 157 8.86 -20.07 -2.96
N GLN A 158 9.05 -18.96 -2.23
CA GLN A 158 8.25 -18.61 -1.05
C GLN A 158 6.85 -18.08 -1.43
N TRP A 159 6.60 -17.87 -2.72
CA TRP A 159 5.36 -17.31 -3.26
C TRP A 159 4.77 -18.20 -4.35
N HIS A 160 4.96 -19.51 -4.25
CA HIS A 160 4.47 -20.45 -5.25
C HIS A 160 2.93 -20.35 -5.36
N SER A 161 2.39 -20.48 -6.58
CA SER A 161 0.95 -20.28 -6.82
C SER A 161 0.06 -21.27 -6.06
N ASN A 162 0.56 -22.48 -5.78
CA ASN A 162 -0.16 -23.49 -4.99
C ASN A 162 -0.24 -23.15 -3.49
N ASP A 163 0.61 -22.23 -3.02
CA ASP A 163 0.71 -21.83 -1.62
C ASP A 163 -0.03 -20.50 -1.36
N LEU A 164 -1.02 -20.17 -2.18
CA LEU A 164 -1.74 -18.89 -2.10
C LEU A 164 -2.32 -18.65 -0.69
N GLU A 165 -2.89 -19.67 -0.06
CA GLU A 165 -3.49 -19.56 1.26
C GLU A 165 -2.46 -19.18 2.33
N SER A 166 -1.34 -19.90 2.41
CA SER A 166 -0.28 -19.62 3.37
C SER A 166 0.43 -18.29 3.08
N CYS A 167 0.66 -17.95 1.81
CA CYS A 167 1.25 -16.66 1.41
C CYS A 167 0.33 -15.48 1.77
N PHE A 168 -0.98 -15.64 1.57
CA PHE A 168 -1.97 -14.65 1.97
C PHE A 168 -2.01 -14.51 3.50
N ASP A 169 -2.01 -15.63 4.23
CA ASP A 169 -1.98 -15.66 5.68
C ASP A 169 -0.71 -15.01 6.27
N ASN A 170 0.45 -15.17 5.63
CA ASN A 170 1.68 -14.46 5.98
C ASN A 170 1.53 -12.94 5.80
N CYS A 171 0.88 -12.49 4.72
CA CYS A 171 0.58 -11.07 4.51
C CYS A 171 -0.36 -10.52 5.59
N VAL A 172 -1.39 -11.28 5.95
CA VAL A 172 -2.34 -10.92 7.03
C VAL A 172 -1.62 -10.86 8.37
N THR A 173 -0.78 -11.85 8.68
CA THR A 173 0.02 -11.92 9.91
C THR A 173 0.93 -10.70 10.05
N TYR A 174 1.65 -10.34 8.99
CA TYR A 174 2.50 -9.16 8.99
C TYR A 174 1.69 -7.87 9.19
N PHE A 175 0.54 -7.73 8.51
CA PHE A 175 -0.30 -6.55 8.65
C PHE A 175 -0.89 -6.42 10.06
N LEU A 176 -1.33 -7.52 10.67
CA LEU A 176 -1.76 -7.56 12.08
C LEU A 176 -0.63 -7.19 13.03
N HIS A 177 0.59 -7.67 12.78
CA HIS A 177 1.77 -7.29 13.54
C HIS A 177 2.03 -5.78 13.46
N CYS A 178 1.94 -5.17 12.27
CA CYS A 178 2.05 -3.71 12.09
C CYS A 178 0.97 -2.95 12.87
N LEU A 179 -0.28 -3.41 12.84
CA LEU A 179 -1.38 -2.79 13.59
C LEU A 179 -1.13 -2.85 15.10
N LYS A 180 -0.72 -4.03 15.61
CA LYS A 180 -0.45 -4.27 17.05
C LYS A 180 0.74 -3.48 17.56
N THR A 181 1.79 -3.36 16.76
CA THR A 181 3.00 -2.59 17.11
C THR A 181 2.89 -1.10 16.77
N GLU A 182 1.78 -0.69 16.16
CA GLU A 182 1.53 0.67 15.70
C GLU A 182 2.64 1.20 14.77
N ARG A 183 3.28 0.28 14.02
CA ARG A 183 4.42 0.57 13.17
C ARG A 183 4.24 -0.01 11.77
N LEU A 184 4.14 0.89 10.79
CA LEU A 184 4.22 0.59 9.37
C LEU A 184 5.02 1.70 8.69
N GLU A 185 6.32 1.51 8.55
CA GLU A 185 7.18 2.50 7.90
C GLU A 185 6.84 2.64 6.41
N HIS A 186 6.85 3.88 5.93
CA HIS A 186 6.71 4.17 4.51
C HIS A 186 7.87 3.55 3.73
N TYR A 187 7.56 2.72 2.72
CA TYR A 187 8.57 1.89 2.04
C TYR A 187 9.75 2.67 1.43
N PHE A 188 9.51 3.92 1.01
CA PHE A 188 10.53 4.81 0.45
C PHE A 188 11.11 5.82 1.45
N ILE A 189 10.48 6.02 2.61
CA ILE A 189 10.83 7.10 3.57
C ILE A 189 10.77 6.50 4.99
N PRO A 190 11.83 5.81 5.45
CA PRO A 190 11.80 5.07 6.73
C PRO A 190 11.46 5.93 7.95
N GLY A 191 11.77 7.23 7.89
CA GLY A 191 11.41 8.19 8.95
C GLY A 191 9.91 8.51 9.06
N VAL A 192 9.06 8.02 8.16
CA VAL A 192 7.60 8.23 8.18
C VAL A 192 6.91 6.92 8.56
N ASN A 193 6.31 6.88 9.75
CA ASN A 193 5.46 5.78 10.20
C ASN A 193 4.00 6.07 9.81
N LEU A 194 3.40 5.21 8.99
CA LEU A 194 2.01 5.36 8.53
C LEU A 194 0.98 4.98 9.60
N PHE A 195 1.38 4.24 10.63
CA PHE A 195 0.53 3.79 11.75
C PHE A 195 0.85 4.50 13.06
N SER A 196 1.59 5.61 13.02
CA SER A 196 1.81 6.44 14.19
C SER A 196 0.49 7.00 14.74
N GLN A 197 0.49 7.34 16.03
CA GLN A 197 -0.69 7.77 16.77
C GLN A 197 -1.35 9.04 16.16
N ASP A 198 -0.57 9.94 15.59
CA ASP A 198 -1.03 11.15 14.91
C ASP A 198 -1.71 10.88 13.56
N GLN A 199 -1.40 9.75 12.91
CA GLN A 199 -2.00 9.35 11.65
C GLN A 199 -3.26 8.51 11.86
N ILE A 200 -3.19 7.53 12.76
CA ILE A 200 -4.27 6.60 13.08
C ILE A 200 -4.31 6.32 14.57
N GLU A 201 -5.45 6.62 15.18
CA GLU A 201 -5.71 6.38 16.60
C GLU A 201 -5.62 4.89 16.95
N LYS A 202 -5.11 4.59 18.15
CA LYS A 202 -5.01 3.23 18.69
C LYS A 202 -6.31 2.43 18.60
N ILE A 203 -7.44 3.04 18.96
CA ILE A 203 -8.77 2.40 18.92
C ILE A 203 -9.12 1.93 17.50
N SER A 204 -8.77 2.72 16.48
CA SER A 204 -9.02 2.34 15.08
C SER A 204 -8.15 1.16 14.64
N LYS A 205 -6.89 1.10 15.10
CA LYS A 205 -5.98 -0.03 14.85
C LYS A 205 -6.47 -1.30 15.56
N GLU A 206 -6.84 -1.21 16.83
CA GLU A 206 -7.42 -2.31 17.60
C GLU A 206 -8.73 -2.83 16.99
N PHE A 207 -9.60 -1.91 16.53
CA PHE A 207 -10.84 -2.28 15.85
C PHE A 207 -10.56 -3.08 14.57
N LEU A 208 -9.69 -2.57 13.69
CA LEU A 208 -9.34 -3.27 12.44
C LEU A 208 -8.66 -4.62 12.73
N SER A 209 -7.75 -4.69 13.70
CA SER A 209 -7.11 -5.95 14.13
C SER A 209 -8.16 -6.99 14.53
N LYS A 210 -9.12 -6.62 15.39
CA LYS A 210 -10.20 -7.53 15.81
C LYS A 210 -11.04 -8.03 14.63
N GLN A 211 -11.36 -7.16 13.66
CA GLN A 211 -12.13 -7.59 12.50
C GLN A 211 -11.32 -8.53 11.60
N ILE A 212 -10.04 -8.24 11.34
CA ILE A 212 -9.18 -9.11 10.53
C ILE A 212 -8.97 -10.46 11.22
N GLU A 213 -8.76 -10.50 12.54
CA GLU A 213 -8.65 -11.75 13.30
C GLU A 213 -9.93 -12.58 13.25
N TYR A 214 -11.10 -11.93 13.37
CA TYR A 214 -12.38 -12.60 13.18
C TYR A 214 -12.50 -13.20 11.78
N GLU A 215 -12.22 -12.44 10.72
CA GLU A 215 -12.29 -12.95 9.35
C GLU A 215 -11.31 -14.12 9.16
N ARG A 216 -10.06 -13.99 9.60
CA ARG A 216 -9.04 -15.04 9.50
C ARG A 216 -9.45 -16.34 10.21
N ASN A 217 -9.97 -16.24 11.44
CA ASN A 217 -10.34 -17.41 12.25
C ASN A 217 -11.62 -18.12 11.77
N ASN A 218 -12.42 -17.47 10.93
CA ASN A 218 -13.69 -18.01 10.43
C ASN A 218 -13.68 -18.26 8.92
N GLY A 219 -12.51 -18.28 8.28
CA GLY A 219 -12.39 -18.58 6.85
C GLY A 219 -12.82 -17.45 5.91
N TYR A 220 -12.64 -16.19 6.33
CA TYR A 220 -12.96 -14.97 5.60
C TYR A 220 -14.41 -14.91 5.07
N PRO A 221 -15.44 -15.02 5.95
CA PRO A 221 -16.84 -14.98 5.54
C PRO A 221 -17.18 -13.75 4.70
N VAL A 222 -16.51 -12.60 4.88
CA VAL A 222 -16.73 -11.39 4.08
C VAL A 222 -16.43 -11.57 2.58
N PHE A 223 -15.68 -12.60 2.19
CA PHE A 223 -15.45 -12.92 0.78
C PHE A 223 -16.66 -13.57 0.11
N GLY A 224 -17.56 -14.19 0.87
CA GLY A 224 -18.79 -14.82 0.36
C GLY A 224 -20.04 -13.91 0.43
N GLU A 225 -19.93 -12.71 1.01
CA GLU A 225 -21.09 -11.85 1.30
C GLU A 225 -21.66 -11.08 0.08
N PHE A 226 -21.17 -11.28 -1.16
CA PHE A 226 -21.65 -10.57 -2.36
C PHE A 226 -21.52 -11.35 -3.66
#